data_AF-A0A6J8CW23-F1
#
_entry.id   AF-A0A6J8CW23-F1
#
_cell.length_a   1.000
_cell.length_b   1.000
_cell.length_c   1.000
_cell.angle_alpha   90.00
_cell.angle_beta   90.00
_cell.angle_gamma   90.00
#
_symmetry.space_group_name_H-M   'P 1'
#
loop_
_entity.id
_entity.type
_entity.pdbx_description
1 polymer ?
#
loop_
_entity_poly.entity_id
_entity_poly.type
_entity_poly.pdbx_seq_one_letter_code
_entity_poly.pdbx_strand_id
1 'polypeptide(L)'
;MDENKSPLCDITNVTKSKVSCRKRLVDGTPKNYTYERKIRKTIEFYFDTTDKKLEFEKKFESAKKLLHLKTNTELFNRLIELLDLNQKTSMSTETSEDKSVDKNEILSDDSFTSLKSESTLDIDPNETFVCTYSQIQELLKFHETFRNLKIMNYEKCGHVARMTLLSQDLYQRYLFWSSSPNLHGDYYINHKMFHSYMCSGILNIQYERFSDFSGIGIPSKRFRNKTAGIYGESVKYFRDLSISDAISEEQLKTVPFINVTNADINDNSVDIMTDARHACRKNSYNSDITALGQQTHKVLSYQYVTKRQERSSQKHELYGTKKLYEDLCTKNVTVRCHSHDRNSSISSFIEKDKPGVIDCLDTWHAGKEVRKAIGKVAKGPKKNHGITWHTELADKTAGVKTHTYWAMKNCNGSVQQFIASLENIVNHYKNSHERCHQTSRCKTEPYYTLSRTMIRSDVAAALLEKAIKSLYMYKHPQKYIHCLNTHYIESFHNTLLLYVDKRIHYGEKTYEIRTGLGILDWNEHVDRPVSSEKVFRRVTQTRNRAPERVLKPKTYSFVLTLWDIYCNFLSGEIGRDIVYDRGQDGGLEDDILQESDESDNEESDTEN
;
A
#
# COMPACT_ATOMS: atom_id res chain seq x y z
N MET A 1 -34.04 24.55 34.07
CA MET A 1 -33.27 23.61 33.24
C MET A 1 -32.44 24.46 32.31
N ASP A 2 -31.34 24.93 32.89
CA ASP A 2 -30.22 25.50 32.15
C ASP A 2 -29.50 24.35 31.44
N GLU A 3 -29.28 24.48 30.15
CA GLU A 3 -28.08 23.92 29.53
C GLU A 3 -27.18 25.09 29.12
N ASN A 4 -26.14 25.28 29.92
CA ASN A 4 -25.02 26.16 29.64
C ASN A 4 -24.18 25.54 28.51
N LYS A 5 -24.40 25.97 27.26
CA LYS A 5 -23.35 25.93 26.25
C LYS A 5 -22.47 27.18 26.40
N SER A 6 -21.20 26.96 26.71
CA SER A 6 -20.18 28.02 26.68
C SER A 6 -20.00 28.52 25.24
N PRO A 7 -19.79 29.83 25.02
CA PRO A 7 -19.58 30.36 23.67
C PRO A 7 -18.21 29.92 23.13
N LEU A 8 -18.20 29.27 21.96
CA LEU A 8 -16.98 28.99 21.19
C LEU A 8 -16.35 30.29 20.69
N CYS A 9 -15.02 30.42 20.82
CA CYS A 9 -14.23 31.49 20.24
C CYS A 9 -13.16 30.87 19.33
N ASP A 10 -13.26 31.09 18.02
CA ASP A 10 -12.23 30.71 17.05
C ASP A 10 -11.28 31.89 16.79
N ILE A 11 -10.00 31.71 17.12
CA ILE A 11 -8.92 32.68 16.83
C ILE A 11 -7.97 32.05 15.82
N THR A 12 -7.92 32.60 14.59
CA THR A 12 -6.95 32.21 13.56
C THR A 12 -5.84 33.26 13.42
N ASN A 13 -4.57 32.84 13.45
CA ASN A 13 -3.39 33.71 13.32
C ASN A 13 -3.15 34.17 11.86
N VAL A 14 -2.59 35.38 11.66
CA VAL A 14 -2.36 36.00 10.33
C VAL A 14 -0.88 36.11 10.02
N THR A 15 -0.48 35.57 8.87
CA THR A 15 0.74 35.91 8.13
C THR A 15 0.37 36.73 6.88
N LYS A 16 1.22 37.71 6.51
CA LYS A 16 1.07 38.50 5.28
C LYS A 16 1.87 37.82 4.16
N SER A 17 1.26 37.49 3.03
CA SER A 17 1.98 37.09 1.81
C SER A 17 1.67 38.04 0.64
N LYS A 18 2.71 38.48 -0.06
CA LYS A 18 2.60 39.13 -1.37
C LYS A 18 2.73 38.04 -2.43
N VAL A 19 1.73 37.90 -3.30
CA VAL A 19 1.78 36.99 -4.44
C VAL A 19 1.75 37.81 -5.72
N SER A 20 2.76 37.64 -6.58
CA SER A 20 2.80 38.19 -7.93
C SER A 20 2.54 37.07 -8.94
N CYS A 21 1.62 37.28 -9.88
CA CYS A 21 1.42 36.35 -10.99
C CYS A 21 1.74 37.03 -12.32
N ARG A 22 2.49 36.34 -13.18
CA ARG A 22 2.79 36.75 -14.55
C ARG A 22 1.85 36.03 -15.51
N LYS A 23 0.99 36.77 -16.21
CA LYS A 23 0.24 36.25 -17.37
C LYS A 23 0.67 37.00 -18.62
N ARG A 24 0.78 36.28 -19.74
CA ARG A 24 0.97 36.89 -21.06
C ARG A 24 -0.39 37.24 -21.65
N LEU A 25 -0.48 38.41 -22.26
CA LEU A 25 -1.61 38.78 -23.09
C LEU A 25 -1.57 37.98 -24.40
N VAL A 26 -2.66 38.02 -25.17
CA VAL A 26 -2.81 37.27 -26.44
C VAL A 26 -1.75 37.69 -27.47
N ASP A 27 -1.18 38.89 -27.33
CA ASP A 27 -0.09 39.42 -28.16
C ASP A 27 1.33 39.02 -27.67
N GLY A 28 1.43 38.21 -26.61
CA GLY A 28 2.69 37.73 -26.06
C GLY A 28 3.37 38.66 -25.06
N THR A 29 2.83 39.85 -24.78
CA THR A 29 3.42 40.79 -23.80
C THR A 29 3.13 40.35 -22.35
N PRO A 30 4.12 40.37 -21.44
CA PRO A 30 3.92 40.00 -20.03
C PRO A 30 3.28 41.15 -19.26
N LYS A 31 2.14 40.88 -18.59
CA LYS A 31 1.49 41.83 -17.67
C LYS A 31 1.57 41.30 -16.24
N ASN A 32 2.13 42.11 -15.35
CA ASN A 32 2.25 41.80 -13.92
C ASN A 32 0.97 42.20 -13.19
N TYR A 33 0.34 41.25 -12.51
CA TYR A 33 -0.79 41.53 -11.63
C TYR A 33 -0.31 41.47 -10.18
N THR A 34 -0.48 42.57 -9.45
CA THR A 34 -0.22 42.66 -8.01
C THR A 34 -1.53 43.00 -7.34
N TYR A 35 -2.02 42.12 -6.47
CA TYR A 35 -3.19 42.40 -5.66
C TYR A 35 -2.85 42.23 -4.19
N GLU A 36 -3.24 43.21 -3.38
CA GLU A 36 -3.13 43.18 -1.92
C GLU A 36 -4.45 42.72 -1.33
N ARG A 37 -4.49 41.50 -0.80
CA ARG A 37 -5.68 40.97 -0.12
C ARG A 37 -5.78 41.57 1.27
N LYS A 38 -6.62 42.60 1.46
CA LYS A 38 -7.01 43.07 2.80
C LYS A 38 -8.00 42.08 3.41
N ILE A 39 -7.52 41.17 4.24
CA ILE A 39 -8.36 40.29 5.06
C ILE A 39 -8.84 41.10 6.26
N ARG A 40 -10.12 41.48 6.30
CA ARG A 40 -10.78 41.95 7.52
C ARG A 40 -11.17 40.71 8.33
N LYS A 41 -10.68 40.61 9.57
CA LYS A 41 -11.13 39.59 10.52
C LYS A 41 -12.40 40.08 11.20
N THR A 42 -13.44 39.27 11.16
CA THR A 42 -14.69 39.49 11.90
C THR A 42 -14.77 38.42 12.97
N ILE A 43 -15.01 38.81 14.22
CA ILE A 43 -15.33 37.88 15.31
C ILE A 43 -16.84 37.98 15.50
N GLU A 44 -17.54 36.87 15.30
CA GLU A 44 -19.00 36.80 15.46
C GLU A 44 -19.34 36.05 16.74
N PHE A 45 -20.21 36.63 17.55
CA PHE A 45 -20.70 36.02 18.79
C PHE A 45 -22.13 35.52 18.58
N TYR A 46 -22.36 34.25 18.92
CA TYR A 46 -23.66 33.61 18.86
C TYR A 46 -24.22 33.48 20.28
N PHE A 47 -25.48 33.89 20.49
CA PHE A 47 -26.16 33.85 21.79
C PHE A 47 -27.47 33.07 21.65
N ASP A 48 -27.76 32.20 22.62
CA ASP A 48 -28.96 31.35 22.60
C ASP A 48 -30.26 32.15 22.73
N THR A 49 -30.22 33.30 23.42
CA THR A 49 -31.37 34.19 23.65
C THR A 49 -30.97 35.67 23.57
N THR A 50 -31.94 36.53 23.23
CA THR A 50 -31.74 37.99 23.17
C THR A 50 -31.34 38.58 24.52
N ASP A 51 -31.82 37.99 25.62
CA ASP A 51 -31.48 38.43 26.98
C ASP A 51 -30.01 38.15 27.32
N LYS A 52 -29.47 36.98 26.95
CA LYS A 52 -28.04 36.65 27.12
C LYS A 52 -27.14 37.58 26.30
N LYS A 53 -27.56 37.96 25.10
CA LYS A 53 -26.86 38.96 24.28
C LYS A 53 -26.83 40.32 24.99
N LEU A 54 -27.97 40.78 25.49
CA LEU A 54 -28.06 42.07 26.18
C LEU A 54 -27.25 42.09 27.49
N GLU A 55 -27.22 40.98 28.22
CA GLU A 55 -26.39 40.81 29.41
C GLU A 55 -24.90 40.84 29.07
N PHE A 56 -24.50 40.15 28.00
CA PHE A 56 -23.13 40.19 27.49
C PHE A 56 -22.74 41.62 27.08
N GLU A 57 -23.57 42.33 26.32
CA GLU A 57 -23.30 43.71 25.90
C GLU A 57 -23.15 44.65 27.12
N LYS A 58 -23.99 44.50 28.15
CA LYS A 58 -23.86 45.26 29.41
C LYS A 58 -22.55 44.98 30.14
N LYS A 59 -22.17 43.70 30.26
CA LYS A 59 -20.90 43.29 30.89
C LYS A 59 -19.70 43.77 30.07
N PHE A 60 -19.80 43.70 28.75
CA PHE A 60 -18.76 44.11 27.81
C PHE A 60 -18.51 45.63 27.89
N GLU A 61 -19.55 46.45 27.89
CA GLU A 61 -19.44 47.90 28.08
C GLU A 61 -19.00 48.28 29.50
N SER A 62 -19.42 47.53 30.51
CA SER A 62 -18.95 47.75 31.89
C SER A 62 -17.45 47.48 32.03
N ALA A 63 -16.95 46.38 31.44
CA ALA A 63 -15.52 46.06 31.41
C ALA A 63 -14.71 47.11 30.65
N LYS A 64 -15.24 47.62 29.53
CA LYS A 64 -14.64 48.69 28.76
C LYS A 64 -14.46 49.98 29.56
N LYS A 65 -15.50 50.36 30.34
CA LYS A 65 -15.46 51.51 31.25
C LYS A 65 -14.48 51.30 32.40
N LEU A 66 -14.50 50.12 33.02
CA LEU A 66 -13.65 49.79 34.17
C LEU A 66 -12.16 49.80 33.81
N LEU A 67 -11.82 49.38 32.59
CA LEU A 67 -10.43 49.34 32.10
C LEU A 67 -10.02 50.62 31.33
N HIS A 68 -10.89 51.64 31.28
CA HIS A 68 -10.67 52.90 30.57
C HIS A 68 -10.30 52.75 29.08
N LEU A 69 -10.87 51.75 28.40
CA LEU A 69 -10.54 51.43 27.00
C LEU A 69 -11.52 52.13 26.03
N LYS A 70 -11.00 52.61 24.90
CA LYS A 70 -11.80 53.42 23.95
C LYS A 70 -12.42 52.56 22.87
N THR A 71 -11.78 51.45 22.50
CA THR A 71 -12.25 50.57 21.41
C THR A 71 -12.53 49.15 21.90
N ASN A 72 -13.41 48.43 21.19
CA ASN A 72 -13.72 47.03 21.52
C ASN A 72 -12.50 46.13 21.25
N THR A 73 -11.67 46.51 20.29
CA THR A 73 -10.42 45.82 19.95
C THR A 73 -9.40 45.87 21.09
N GLU A 74 -9.26 47.02 21.76
CA GLU A 74 -8.39 47.16 22.94
C GLU A 74 -8.85 46.24 24.08
N LEU A 75 -10.16 46.15 24.31
CA LEU A 75 -10.72 45.28 25.34
C LEU A 75 -10.45 43.80 25.06
N PHE A 76 -10.65 43.36 23.81
CA PHE A 76 -10.36 41.97 23.44
C PHE A 76 -8.89 41.60 23.58
N ASN A 77 -7.98 42.48 23.15
CA ASN A 77 -6.54 42.24 23.33
C ASN A 77 -6.18 42.13 24.81
N ARG A 78 -6.76 42.98 25.67
CA ARG A 78 -6.49 42.96 27.11
C ARG A 78 -7.07 41.72 27.81
N LEU A 79 -8.24 41.23 27.38
CA LEU A 79 -8.82 40.00 27.90
C LEU A 79 -7.99 38.76 27.51
N ILE A 80 -7.44 38.73 26.30
CA ILE A 80 -6.54 37.65 25.86
C ILE A 80 -5.25 37.65 26.69
N GLU A 81 -4.67 38.82 26.95
CA GLU A 81 -3.48 38.94 27.81
C GLU A 81 -3.73 38.46 29.26
N LEU A 82 -4.90 38.75 29.83
CA LEU A 82 -5.25 38.31 31.18
C LEU A 82 -5.49 36.79 31.26
N LEU A 83 -6.01 36.17 30.20
CA LEU A 83 -6.17 34.72 30.10
C LEU A 83 -4.81 33.99 29.98
N ASP A 84 -3.88 34.57 29.22
CA ASP A 84 -2.51 34.04 29.07
C ASP A 84 -1.68 34.17 30.36
N LEU A 85 -1.87 35.23 31.13
CA LEU A 85 -1.19 35.42 32.41
C LEU A 85 -1.64 34.39 33.46
N ASN A 86 -2.94 34.06 33.52
CA ASN A 86 -3.45 33.02 34.42
C ASN A 86 -2.95 31.60 34.09
N GLN A 87 -2.54 31.33 32.85
CA GLN A 87 -1.90 30.06 32.48
C GLN A 87 -0.41 30.00 32.86
N LYS A 88 0.25 31.14 33.06
CA LYS A 88 1.67 31.20 33.46
C LYS A 88 1.85 31.18 34.98
N THR A 89 0.93 31.76 35.74
CA THR A 89 1.00 31.77 37.22
C THR A 89 0.78 30.36 37.82
N SER A 90 0.14 29.44 37.10
CA SER A 90 -0.05 28.04 37.50
C SER A 90 1.16 27.12 37.22
N MET A 91 2.24 27.64 36.63
CA MET A 91 3.45 26.86 36.30
C MET A 91 4.73 27.28 37.06
N SER A 92 4.67 28.21 38.04
CA SER A 92 5.87 28.76 38.68
C SER A 92 5.85 28.83 40.21
N THR A 93 5.35 27.80 40.90
CA THR A 93 5.65 27.59 42.33
C THR A 93 5.78 26.10 42.63
N GLU A 94 7.02 25.59 42.61
CA GLU A 94 7.53 24.54 43.49
C GLU A 94 9.01 24.30 43.18
N THR A 95 9.91 24.86 44.01
CA THR A 95 11.19 24.25 44.40
C THR A 95 11.89 25.08 45.48
N SER A 96 12.42 24.35 46.47
CA SER A 96 13.42 24.67 47.51
C SER A 96 12.95 25.12 48.90
N GLU A 97 13.55 24.45 49.88
CA GLU A 97 13.14 24.17 51.27
C GLU A 97 13.71 25.16 52.31
N ASP A 98 13.15 25.03 53.52
CA ASP A 98 13.71 25.25 54.87
C ASP A 98 13.93 26.67 55.45
N LYS A 99 13.08 27.02 56.43
CA LYS A 99 13.45 27.11 57.87
C LYS A 99 12.25 27.44 58.78
N SER A 100 12.28 26.83 59.96
CA SER A 100 11.40 26.94 61.14
C SER A 100 11.04 28.36 61.62
N VAL A 101 9.84 28.53 62.19
CA VAL A 101 9.55 29.02 63.57
C VAL A 101 8.04 29.26 63.75
N ASP A 102 7.50 28.77 64.88
CA ASP A 102 6.15 29.02 65.40
C ASP A 102 5.76 30.50 65.46
N LYS A 103 4.51 30.81 65.08
CA LYS A 103 3.55 31.57 65.92
C LYS A 103 2.17 31.62 65.27
N ASN A 104 1.18 31.31 66.10
CA ASN A 104 -0.24 31.54 65.89
C ASN A 104 -0.54 32.94 65.37
N GLU A 105 -1.30 33.03 64.28
CA GLU A 105 -2.25 34.13 64.10
C GLU A 105 -3.50 33.58 63.39
N ILE A 106 -4.57 33.49 64.18
CA ILE A 106 -5.94 33.30 63.71
C ILE A 106 -6.36 34.64 63.10
N LEU A 107 -6.56 34.68 61.78
CA LEU A 107 -7.47 35.62 61.15
C LEU A 107 -8.31 34.85 60.14
N SER A 108 -9.54 34.59 60.57
CA SER A 108 -10.70 34.26 59.77
C SER A 108 -10.87 35.23 58.61
N ASP A 109 -11.08 34.73 57.40
CA ASP A 109 -12.02 35.38 56.51
C ASP A 109 -12.84 34.33 55.76
N ASP A 110 -14.11 34.32 56.11
CA ASP A 110 -15.17 33.48 55.57
C ASP A 110 -15.51 33.92 54.14
N SER A 111 -15.32 33.03 53.18
CA SER A 111 -16.21 32.97 52.02
C SER A 111 -16.28 31.55 51.46
N PHE A 112 -16.67 30.60 52.32
CA PHE A 112 -17.20 29.31 51.90
C PHE A 112 -18.73 29.37 51.98
N THR A 113 -19.39 29.86 50.93
CA THR A 113 -20.82 29.62 50.72
C THR A 113 -21.13 29.51 49.24
N SER A 114 -21.16 28.26 48.76
CA SER A 114 -22.20 27.70 47.91
C SER A 114 -21.65 26.41 47.30
N LEU A 115 -21.85 25.31 48.03
CA LEU A 115 -21.95 23.98 47.43
C LEU A 115 -23.01 24.05 46.33
N LYS A 116 -22.57 24.19 45.08
CA LYS A 116 -23.40 23.83 43.93
C LYS A 116 -23.44 22.31 43.89
N SER A 117 -24.63 21.81 44.22
CA SER A 117 -25.19 20.50 43.91
C SER A 117 -24.30 19.55 43.10
N GLU A 118 -24.14 18.34 43.61
CA GLU A 118 -23.68 17.16 42.89
C GLU A 118 -24.42 17.00 41.55
N SER A 119 -23.93 17.63 40.48
CA SER A 119 -24.27 17.20 39.13
C SER A 119 -23.38 15.98 38.85
N THR A 120 -23.94 14.79 39.02
CA THR A 120 -23.50 13.63 38.26
C THR A 120 -23.41 14.06 36.80
N LEU A 121 -22.22 13.99 36.20
CA LEU A 121 -22.12 14.08 34.75
C LEU A 121 -23.00 12.98 34.17
N ASP A 122 -23.96 13.35 33.32
CA ASP A 122 -24.58 12.43 32.38
C ASP A 122 -23.50 12.05 31.35
N ILE A 123 -22.67 11.09 31.74
CA ILE A 123 -21.84 10.37 30.80
C ILE A 123 -22.82 9.57 29.94
N ASP A 124 -22.85 9.83 28.63
CA ASP A 124 -23.61 8.98 27.72
C ASP A 124 -23.14 7.54 27.94
N PRO A 125 -24.00 6.64 28.47
CA PRO A 125 -23.60 5.27 28.78
C PRO A 125 -23.18 4.48 27.53
N ASN A 126 -23.43 5.03 26.33
CA ASN A 126 -23.06 4.44 25.05
C ASN A 126 -21.70 4.92 24.53
N GLU A 127 -21.02 5.84 25.21
CA GLU A 127 -19.68 6.25 24.78
C GLU A 127 -18.65 5.12 24.98
N THR A 128 -17.90 4.83 23.92
CA THR A 128 -16.90 3.76 23.91
C THR A 128 -15.49 4.34 23.71
N PHE A 129 -14.50 3.62 24.23
CA PHE A 129 -13.09 3.94 24.14
C PHE A 129 -12.27 2.67 24.10
N VAL A 130 -11.05 2.76 23.56
CA VAL A 130 -10.13 1.63 23.53
C VAL A 130 -9.25 1.70 24.79
N CYS A 131 -9.14 0.57 25.48
CA CYS A 131 -8.36 0.47 26.72
C CYS A 131 -7.34 -0.66 26.64
N THR A 132 -6.15 -0.43 27.22
CA THR A 132 -5.15 -1.49 27.41
C THR A 132 -5.45 -2.30 28.67
N TYR A 133 -5.24 -3.61 28.62
CA TYR A 133 -5.47 -4.48 29.77
C TYR A 133 -4.68 -4.03 31.01
N SER A 134 -3.44 -3.57 30.83
CA SER A 134 -2.61 -3.03 31.91
C SER A 134 -3.22 -1.81 32.59
N GLN A 135 -3.85 -0.90 31.83
CA GLN A 135 -4.52 0.28 32.39
C GLN A 135 -5.81 -0.09 33.11
N ILE A 136 -6.54 -1.12 32.63
CA ILE A 136 -7.67 -1.69 33.38
C ILE A 136 -7.19 -2.27 34.71
N GLN A 137 -6.11 -3.06 34.70
CA GLN A 137 -5.55 -3.62 35.94
C GLN A 137 -5.09 -2.53 36.90
N GLU A 138 -4.48 -1.47 36.40
CA GLU A 138 -4.09 -0.31 37.20
C GLU A 138 -5.30 0.36 37.86
N LEU A 139 -6.38 0.58 37.10
CA LEU A 139 -7.64 1.09 37.62
C LEU A 139 -8.24 0.18 38.71
N LEU A 140 -8.20 -1.13 38.51
CA LEU A 140 -8.71 -2.11 39.48
C LEU A 140 -7.91 -2.13 40.79
N LYS A 141 -6.59 -1.88 40.76
CA LYS A 141 -5.78 -1.71 41.99
C LYS A 141 -6.27 -0.52 42.82
N PHE A 142 -6.66 0.56 42.14
CA PHE A 142 -7.26 1.71 42.81
C PHE A 142 -8.64 1.39 43.36
N HIS A 143 -9.45 0.57 42.67
CA HIS A 143 -10.77 0.14 43.18
C HIS A 143 -10.70 -0.65 44.50
N GLU A 144 -9.65 -1.46 44.72
CA GLU A 144 -9.47 -2.18 45.99
C GLU A 144 -9.17 -1.23 47.17
N THR A 145 -8.46 -0.13 46.90
CA THR A 145 -7.99 0.83 47.92
C THR A 145 -8.98 1.99 48.11
N PHE A 146 -9.70 2.36 47.05
CA PHE A 146 -10.65 3.47 47.00
C PHE A 146 -12.02 2.90 46.67
N ARG A 147 -12.84 2.67 47.71
CA ARG A 147 -14.19 2.14 47.50
C ARG A 147 -15.04 3.27 46.92
N ASN A 148 -15.72 2.99 45.82
CA ASN A 148 -16.59 3.93 45.09
C ASN A 148 -15.81 5.09 44.43
N LEU A 149 -15.25 4.80 43.25
CA LEU A 149 -14.73 5.81 42.33
C LEU A 149 -15.89 6.41 41.50
N LYS A 150 -16.10 7.72 41.60
CA LYS A 150 -17.05 8.48 40.77
C LYS A 150 -16.30 9.20 39.66
N ILE A 151 -16.75 9.08 38.41
CA ILE A 151 -16.18 9.84 37.29
C ILE A 151 -16.67 11.29 37.39
N MET A 152 -15.72 12.23 37.53
CA MET A 152 -15.98 13.66 37.66
C MET A 152 -15.79 14.45 36.36
N ASN A 153 -15.00 13.92 35.44
CA ASN A 153 -14.84 14.44 34.08
C ASN A 153 -14.18 13.38 33.22
N TYR A 154 -14.42 13.39 31.92
CA TYR A 154 -13.61 12.65 30.98
C TYR A 154 -13.42 13.43 29.68
N GLU A 155 -12.31 13.15 28.99
CA GLU A 155 -11.96 13.74 27.71
C GLU A 155 -11.51 12.66 26.74
N LYS A 156 -11.97 12.78 25.49
CA LYS A 156 -11.59 11.87 24.42
C LYS A 156 -10.35 12.37 23.68
N CYS A 157 -9.24 11.68 23.88
CA CYS A 157 -7.95 11.95 23.24
C CYS A 157 -7.68 10.95 22.12
N GLY A 158 -8.44 11.06 21.03
CA GLY A 158 -8.43 10.07 19.95
C GLY A 158 -9.22 8.82 20.34
N HIS A 159 -8.53 7.68 20.50
CA HIS A 159 -9.14 6.44 21.00
C HIS A 159 -9.12 6.30 22.53
N VAL A 160 -8.50 7.26 23.22
CA VAL A 160 -8.23 7.20 24.65
C VAL A 160 -9.25 7.99 25.43
N ALA A 161 -9.75 7.42 26.53
CA ALA A 161 -10.43 8.16 27.56
C ALA A 161 -9.43 8.63 28.60
N ARG A 162 -9.38 9.95 28.84
CA ARG A 162 -8.68 10.57 29.96
C ARG A 162 -9.71 10.97 31.00
N MET A 163 -9.69 10.35 32.16
CA MET A 163 -10.71 10.49 33.19
C MET A 163 -10.13 11.14 34.45
N THR A 164 -10.95 12.00 35.07
CA THR A 164 -10.75 12.47 36.44
C THR A 164 -11.74 11.73 37.32
N LEU A 165 -11.23 10.93 38.23
CA LEU A 165 -12.00 10.10 39.15
C LEU A 165 -11.94 10.72 40.55
N LEU A 166 -13.04 10.66 41.29
CA LEU A 166 -13.11 11.07 42.69
C LEU A 166 -13.36 9.84 43.54
N SER A 167 -12.48 9.60 44.52
CA SER A 167 -12.75 8.63 45.58
C SER A 167 -13.78 9.21 46.56
N GLN A 168 -14.81 8.44 46.89
CA GLN A 168 -15.83 8.82 47.88
C GLN A 168 -15.44 8.47 49.33
N ASP A 169 -14.19 8.06 49.58
CA ASP A 169 -13.69 7.84 50.93
C ASP A 169 -13.37 9.17 51.65
N LEU A 170 -13.11 9.11 52.97
CA LEU A 170 -12.97 10.23 53.93
C LEU A 170 -12.12 11.45 53.50
N TYR A 171 -11.33 11.34 52.43
CA TYR A 171 -10.39 12.39 51.96
C TYR A 171 -10.70 12.96 50.58
N GLN A 172 -11.77 12.53 49.88
CA GLN A 172 -12.21 13.06 48.58
C GLN A 172 -11.05 13.37 47.59
N ARG A 173 -10.23 12.36 47.29
CA ARG A 173 -9.06 12.54 46.42
C ARG A 173 -9.41 12.41 44.95
N TYR A 174 -8.85 13.30 44.14
CA TYR A 174 -8.89 13.24 42.68
C TYR A 174 -7.78 12.31 42.17
N LEU A 175 -8.16 11.42 41.25
CA LEU A 175 -7.26 10.51 40.55
C LEU A 175 -7.39 10.75 39.05
N PHE A 176 -6.26 10.92 38.38
CA PHE A 176 -6.21 11.04 36.93
C PHE A 176 -5.85 9.67 36.35
N TRP A 177 -6.69 9.17 35.46
CA TRP A 177 -6.49 7.87 34.82
C TRP A 177 -6.69 7.99 33.31
N SER A 178 -5.94 7.20 32.54
CA SER A 178 -6.06 7.15 31.09
C SER A 178 -6.22 5.71 30.62
N SER A 179 -7.09 5.46 29.65
CA SER A 179 -7.30 4.10 29.11
C SER A 179 -6.08 3.52 28.38
N SER A 180 -5.06 4.34 28.09
CA SER A 180 -3.83 3.95 27.45
C SER A 180 -2.62 4.60 28.15
N PRO A 181 -1.48 3.90 28.27
CA PRO A 181 -0.23 4.52 28.67
C PRO A 181 0.27 5.47 27.58
N ASN A 182 1.18 6.36 27.97
CA ASN A 182 1.91 7.24 27.05
C ASN A 182 2.99 6.44 26.31
N LEU A 183 3.16 6.73 25.02
CA LEU A 183 4.22 6.26 24.15
C LEU A 183 4.79 7.48 23.42
N HIS A 184 5.99 7.92 23.81
CA HIS A 184 6.76 9.00 23.19
C HIS A 184 5.97 10.30 22.91
N GLY A 185 5.21 10.77 23.90
CA GLY A 185 4.50 12.05 23.85
C GLY A 185 3.06 11.96 23.34
N ASP A 186 2.61 10.77 22.94
CA ASP A 186 1.23 10.46 22.56
C ASP A 186 0.76 9.18 23.27
N TYR A 187 -0.41 8.65 22.92
CA TYR A 187 -0.93 7.43 23.55
C TYR A 187 -0.61 6.16 22.76
N TYR A 188 -0.16 5.12 23.45
CA TYR A 188 0.14 3.80 22.89
C TYR A 188 -0.99 3.25 22.01
N ILE A 189 -2.24 3.35 22.47
CA ILE A 189 -3.39 2.79 21.75
C ILE A 189 -3.68 3.55 20.44
N ASN A 190 -3.41 4.86 20.38
CA ASN A 190 -3.57 5.65 19.16
C ASN A 190 -2.60 5.16 18.08
N HIS A 191 -1.35 4.89 18.47
CA HIS A 191 -0.36 4.30 17.58
C HIS A 191 -0.70 2.86 17.18
N LYS A 192 -1.16 2.02 18.12
CA LYS A 192 -1.58 0.64 17.82
C LYS A 192 -2.74 0.59 16.84
N MET A 193 -3.76 1.42 17.03
CA MET A 193 -4.90 1.50 16.12
C MET A 193 -4.47 1.98 14.74
N PHE A 194 -3.57 2.99 14.67
CA PHE A 194 -3.01 3.44 13.41
C PHE A 194 -2.23 2.32 12.68
N HIS A 195 -1.38 1.58 13.39
CA HIS A 195 -0.64 0.45 12.82
C HIS A 195 -1.59 -0.65 12.30
N SER A 196 -2.60 -1.03 13.09
CA SER A 196 -3.62 -2.00 12.67
C SER A 196 -4.39 -1.52 11.44
N TYR A 197 -4.77 -0.25 11.40
CA TYR A 197 -5.40 0.39 10.25
C TYR A 197 -4.54 0.23 8.99
N MET A 198 -3.26 0.63 9.04
CA MET A 198 -2.36 0.54 7.89
C MET A 198 -2.17 -0.90 7.41
N CYS A 199 -1.92 -1.83 8.33
CA CYS A 199 -1.69 -3.25 8.00
C CYS A 199 -2.94 -3.97 7.48
N SER A 200 -4.14 -3.44 7.74
CA SER A 200 -5.39 -4.04 7.24
C SER A 200 -5.69 -3.73 5.77
N GLY A 201 -5.03 -2.73 5.19
CA GLY A 201 -5.27 -2.26 3.82
C GLY A 201 -6.50 -1.36 3.66
N ILE A 202 -7.34 -1.17 4.69
CA ILE A 202 -8.51 -0.29 4.60
C ILE A 202 -8.09 1.17 4.35
N LEU A 203 -9.00 1.96 3.79
CA LEU A 203 -8.79 3.38 3.47
C LEU A 203 -8.92 4.28 4.69
N ASN A 204 -8.32 5.48 4.65
CA ASN A 204 -8.46 6.45 5.76
C ASN A 204 -9.93 6.79 6.01
N ILE A 205 -10.74 6.98 4.96
CA ILE A 205 -12.19 7.22 5.08
C ILE A 205 -12.95 6.03 5.68
N GLN A 206 -12.50 4.80 5.41
CA GLN A 206 -13.11 3.59 5.98
C GLN A 206 -12.77 3.47 7.47
N TYR A 207 -11.54 3.82 7.85
CA TYR A 207 -11.12 3.86 9.24
C TYR A 207 -11.85 4.97 10.04
N GLU A 208 -12.05 6.15 9.43
CA GLU A 208 -12.90 7.21 9.99
C GLU A 208 -14.32 6.72 10.25
N ARG A 209 -14.98 6.17 9.22
CA ARG A 209 -16.33 5.61 9.35
C ARG A 209 -16.42 4.48 10.38
N PHE A 210 -15.42 3.60 10.43
CA PHE A 210 -15.36 2.54 11.43
C PHE A 210 -15.29 3.09 12.85
N SER A 211 -14.43 4.09 13.06
CA SER A 211 -14.23 4.75 14.35
C SER A 211 -15.48 5.50 14.81
N ASP A 212 -16.13 6.21 13.88
CA ASP A 212 -17.38 6.93 14.13
C ASP A 212 -18.52 5.97 14.45
N PHE A 213 -18.70 4.92 13.63
CA PHE A 213 -19.76 3.91 13.84
C PHE A 213 -19.60 3.18 15.16
N SER A 214 -18.37 2.88 15.55
CA SER A 214 -18.07 2.17 16.80
C SER A 214 -18.08 3.08 18.02
N GLY A 215 -18.15 4.41 17.84
CA GLY A 215 -18.11 5.40 18.93
C GLY A 215 -16.76 5.51 19.62
N ILE A 216 -15.69 4.90 19.11
CA ILE A 216 -14.39 4.78 19.80
C ILE A 216 -13.50 6.01 19.65
N GLY A 217 -13.95 7.04 18.93
CA GLY A 217 -13.20 8.26 18.63
C GLY A 217 -12.09 8.04 17.62
N ILE A 218 -11.45 9.12 17.18
CA ILE A 218 -10.37 9.08 16.19
C ILE A 218 -9.27 10.09 16.53
N PRO A 219 -7.98 9.70 16.44
CA PRO A 219 -6.87 10.64 16.62
C PRO A 219 -6.95 11.82 15.65
N SER A 220 -6.41 12.99 16.02
CA SER A 220 -6.46 14.17 15.13
C SER A 220 -5.77 13.92 13.78
N LYS A 221 -6.18 14.64 12.73
CA LYS A 221 -5.53 14.58 11.41
C LYS A 221 -4.02 14.89 11.50
N ARG A 222 -3.64 15.86 12.34
CA ARG A 222 -2.24 16.20 12.62
C ARG A 222 -1.46 15.02 13.18
N PHE A 223 -2.04 14.28 14.13
CA PHE A 223 -1.43 13.07 14.66
C PHE A 223 -1.26 12.01 13.57
N ARG A 224 -2.31 11.73 12.78
CA ARG A 224 -2.28 10.72 11.72
C ARG A 224 -1.20 11.03 10.67
N ASN A 225 -1.08 12.29 10.25
CA ASN A 225 -0.07 12.70 9.27
C ASN A 225 1.36 12.63 9.82
N LYS A 226 1.60 13.12 11.04
CA LYS A 226 2.91 12.98 11.71
C LYS A 226 3.30 11.50 11.82
N THR A 227 2.35 10.67 12.24
CA THR A 227 2.52 9.23 12.43
C THR A 227 2.81 8.53 11.11
N ALA A 228 2.06 8.85 10.05
CA ALA A 228 2.25 8.28 8.72
C ALA A 228 3.66 8.50 8.16
N GLY A 229 4.27 9.66 8.44
CA GLY A 229 5.66 9.92 8.04
C GLY A 229 6.67 8.96 8.69
N ILE A 230 6.61 8.82 10.02
CA ILE A 230 7.51 7.90 10.77
C ILE A 230 7.23 6.44 10.41
N TYR A 231 5.95 6.11 10.28
CA TYR A 231 5.50 4.78 9.88
C TYR A 231 6.00 4.41 8.48
N GLY A 232 6.01 5.36 7.55
CA GLY A 232 6.51 5.11 6.21
C GLY A 232 7.99 4.80 6.15
N GLU A 233 8.83 5.50 6.92
CA GLU A 233 10.24 5.15 7.05
C GLU A 233 10.43 3.77 7.70
N SER A 234 9.60 3.42 8.68
CA SER A 234 9.62 2.10 9.33
C SER A 234 9.29 0.98 8.35
N VAL A 235 8.26 1.17 7.51
CA VAL A 235 7.85 0.23 6.46
C VAL A 235 8.95 0.11 5.40
N LYS A 236 9.51 1.24 4.94
CA LYS A 236 10.59 1.27 3.96
C LYS A 236 11.80 0.47 4.45
N TYR A 237 12.25 0.74 5.67
CA TYR A 237 13.36 0.01 6.30
C TYR A 237 13.09 -1.49 6.37
N PHE A 238 11.92 -1.90 6.87
CA PHE A 238 11.61 -3.32 7.01
C PHE A 238 11.43 -4.03 5.66
N ARG A 239 10.81 -3.35 4.68
CA ARG A 239 10.70 -3.83 3.31
C ARG A 239 12.09 -4.08 2.71
N ASP A 240 13.02 -3.16 2.89
CA ASP A 240 14.36 -3.28 2.33
C ASP A 240 15.15 -4.44 2.97
N LEU A 241 14.98 -4.68 4.28
CA LEU A 241 15.48 -5.89 4.96
C LEU A 241 14.86 -7.16 4.37
N SER A 242 13.52 -7.20 4.24
CA SER A 242 12.82 -8.35 3.67
C SER A 242 13.25 -8.67 2.24
N ILE A 243 13.52 -7.64 1.44
CA ILE A 243 14.06 -7.78 0.08
C ILE A 243 15.49 -8.34 0.12
N SER A 244 16.35 -7.86 1.03
CA SER A 244 17.72 -8.37 1.19
C SER A 244 17.74 -9.85 1.59
N ASP A 245 16.85 -10.26 2.50
CA ASP A 245 16.68 -11.65 2.89
C ASP A 245 16.20 -12.51 1.70
N ALA A 246 15.23 -12.00 0.93
CA ALA A 246 14.72 -12.67 -0.25
C ALA A 246 15.78 -12.85 -1.35
N ILE A 247 16.64 -11.85 -1.56
CA ILE A 247 17.80 -11.95 -2.48
C ILE A 247 18.73 -13.07 -2.03
N SER A 248 19.08 -13.09 -0.74
CA SER A 248 19.98 -14.10 -0.18
C SER A 248 19.39 -15.52 -0.33
N GLU A 249 18.10 -15.69 -0.06
CA GLU A 249 17.38 -16.95 -0.28
C GLU A 249 17.35 -17.39 -1.75
N GLU A 250 17.16 -16.45 -2.68
CA GLU A 250 17.16 -16.75 -4.12
C GLU A 250 18.55 -17.17 -4.59
N GLN A 251 19.60 -16.46 -4.17
CA GLN A 251 20.99 -16.79 -4.52
C GLN A 251 21.34 -18.22 -4.08
N LEU A 252 20.95 -18.62 -2.87
CA LEU A 252 21.16 -19.98 -2.36
C LEU A 252 20.42 -21.06 -3.16
N LYS A 253 19.27 -20.73 -3.76
CA LYS A 253 18.47 -21.67 -4.57
C LYS A 253 18.78 -21.63 -6.06
N THR A 254 19.51 -20.63 -6.52
CA THR A 254 19.80 -20.41 -7.95
C THR A 254 20.80 -21.46 -8.43
N VAL A 255 20.30 -22.61 -8.86
CA VAL A 255 21.10 -23.64 -9.54
C VAL A 255 21.29 -23.29 -11.02
N PRO A 256 22.47 -23.50 -11.62
CA PRO A 256 22.72 -23.23 -13.03
C PRO A 256 21.83 -24.08 -13.95
N PHE A 257 21.21 -23.44 -14.96
CA PHE A 257 20.37 -24.09 -15.98
C PHE A 257 21.13 -25.08 -16.87
N ILE A 258 22.47 -25.10 -16.80
CA ILE A 258 23.36 -25.92 -17.61
C ILE A 258 24.44 -26.47 -16.67
N ASN A 259 24.94 -27.68 -16.95
CA ASN A 259 26.22 -28.19 -16.42
C ASN A 259 27.39 -27.30 -16.90
N VAL A 260 27.38 -26.02 -16.55
CA VAL A 260 28.55 -25.15 -16.69
C VAL A 260 29.50 -25.65 -15.61
N THR A 261 30.64 -26.16 -16.05
CA THR A 261 31.77 -26.50 -15.19
C THR A 261 31.94 -25.40 -14.14
N ASN A 262 32.01 -25.80 -12.87
CA ASN A 262 31.94 -25.01 -11.62
C ASN A 262 32.92 -23.81 -11.46
N ALA A 263 33.36 -23.15 -12.53
CA ALA A 263 34.43 -22.14 -12.50
C ALA A 263 33.95 -20.68 -12.61
N ASP A 264 32.74 -20.40 -13.12
CA ASP A 264 32.30 -19.01 -13.42
C ASP A 264 30.94 -18.61 -12.81
N ILE A 265 30.38 -19.40 -11.88
CA ILE A 265 29.16 -18.99 -11.18
C ILE A 265 29.56 -17.96 -10.13
N ASN A 266 29.33 -16.68 -10.42
CA ASN A 266 29.30 -15.66 -9.39
C ASN A 266 28.26 -16.08 -8.33
N ASP A 267 28.69 -16.27 -7.09
CA ASP A 267 27.86 -16.64 -5.93
C ASP A 267 26.66 -15.69 -5.72
N ASN A 268 26.67 -14.52 -6.36
CA ASN A 268 25.64 -13.48 -6.21
C ASN A 268 24.63 -13.42 -7.37
N SER A 269 24.53 -14.47 -8.19
CA SER A 269 23.60 -14.48 -9.33
C SER A 269 22.17 -14.85 -8.94
N VAL A 270 21.18 -14.24 -9.62
CA VAL A 270 19.75 -14.53 -9.44
C VAL A 270 19.05 -14.65 -10.79
N ASP A 271 17.97 -15.43 -10.84
CA ASP A 271 17.02 -15.41 -11.94
C ASP A 271 15.77 -14.66 -11.52
N ILE A 272 15.34 -13.71 -12.35
CA ILE A 272 14.20 -12.85 -12.04
C ILE A 272 13.06 -13.06 -13.02
N MET A 273 11.85 -12.78 -12.55
CA MET A 273 10.68 -12.56 -13.38
C MET A 273 10.12 -11.16 -13.13
N THR A 274 9.74 -10.43 -14.19
CA THR A 274 9.18 -9.08 -14.06
C THR A 274 7.90 -8.87 -14.86
N ASP A 275 7.04 -8.00 -14.33
CA ASP A 275 5.89 -7.41 -15.02
C ASP A 275 5.64 -6.01 -14.44
N ALA A 276 4.89 -5.18 -15.16
CA ALA A 276 4.47 -3.87 -14.70
C ALA A 276 2.99 -3.87 -14.31
N ARG A 277 2.72 -3.43 -13.08
CA ARG A 277 1.37 -3.11 -12.64
C ARG A 277 1.14 -1.62 -12.73
N HIS A 278 0.24 -1.24 -13.64
CA HIS A 278 -0.31 0.10 -13.69
C HIS A 278 -1.44 0.24 -12.64
N ALA A 279 -1.38 1.30 -11.83
CA ALA A 279 -2.40 1.57 -10.82
C ALA A 279 -3.77 1.84 -11.43
N CYS A 280 -3.82 2.43 -12.63
CA CYS A 280 -5.05 2.80 -13.32
C CYS A 280 -5.12 2.06 -14.68
N ARG A 281 -6.34 1.88 -15.22
CA ARG A 281 -6.53 1.15 -16.49
C ARG A 281 -5.98 1.87 -17.73
N LYS A 282 -5.96 3.20 -17.73
CA LYS A 282 -5.46 4.03 -18.84
C LYS A 282 -4.61 5.15 -18.27
N ASN A 283 -3.51 5.49 -18.96
CA ASN A 283 -2.63 6.62 -18.62
C ASN A 283 -2.33 6.69 -17.12
N SER A 284 -1.87 5.57 -16.56
CA SER A 284 -1.71 5.49 -15.11
C SER A 284 -0.65 6.47 -14.60
N TYR A 285 -0.98 7.19 -13.52
CA TYR A 285 -0.05 8.10 -12.86
C TYR A 285 1.05 7.33 -12.12
N ASN A 286 0.69 6.20 -11.50
CA ASN A 286 1.56 5.35 -10.68
C ASN A 286 1.75 3.97 -11.33
N SER A 287 2.97 3.45 -11.35
CA SER A 287 3.23 2.09 -11.82
C SER A 287 4.27 1.39 -10.95
N ASP A 288 3.97 0.14 -10.62
CA ASP A 288 4.82 -0.76 -9.86
C ASP A 288 5.55 -1.67 -10.85
N ILE A 289 6.89 -1.63 -10.87
CA ILE A 289 7.71 -2.60 -11.60
C ILE A 289 8.39 -3.47 -10.55
N THR A 290 8.09 -4.77 -10.57
CA THR A 290 8.55 -5.70 -9.54
C THR A 290 9.35 -6.84 -10.17
N ALA A 291 10.45 -7.22 -9.53
CA ALA A 291 11.17 -8.45 -9.80
C ALA A 291 10.89 -9.47 -8.70
N LEU A 292 10.32 -10.61 -9.08
CA LEU A 292 10.26 -11.79 -8.21
C LEU A 292 11.40 -12.75 -8.55
N GLY A 293 11.90 -13.49 -7.57
CA GLY A 293 12.80 -14.61 -7.79
C GLY A 293 12.10 -15.75 -8.53
N GLN A 294 12.79 -16.43 -9.44
CA GLN A 294 12.21 -17.57 -10.16
C GLN A 294 12.06 -18.82 -9.30
N GLN A 295 12.86 -18.96 -8.24
CA GLN A 295 12.85 -20.14 -7.36
C GLN A 295 12.08 -19.90 -6.05
N THR A 296 12.26 -18.73 -5.43
CA THR A 296 11.61 -18.35 -4.17
C THR A 296 10.26 -17.69 -4.38
N HIS A 297 10.02 -17.10 -5.56
CA HIS A 297 8.86 -16.27 -5.87
C HIS A 297 8.69 -15.04 -4.95
N LYS A 298 9.69 -14.71 -4.13
CA LYS A 298 9.72 -13.51 -3.28
C LYS A 298 10.15 -12.29 -4.08
N VAL A 299 9.78 -11.10 -3.61
CA VAL A 299 10.18 -9.82 -4.21
C VAL A 299 11.66 -9.55 -3.92
N LEU A 300 12.45 -9.42 -4.98
CA LEU A 300 13.90 -9.16 -4.94
C LEU A 300 14.24 -7.70 -5.25
N SER A 301 13.38 -7.02 -6.00
CA SER A 301 13.50 -5.58 -6.23
C SER A 301 12.15 -5.01 -6.62
N TYR A 302 11.93 -3.76 -6.24
CA TYR A 302 10.71 -3.01 -6.47
C TYR A 302 11.04 -1.59 -6.91
N GLN A 303 10.42 -1.13 -7.98
CA GLN A 303 10.57 0.22 -8.51
C GLN A 303 9.21 0.88 -8.68
N TYR A 304 9.05 2.00 -7.98
CA TYR A 304 7.90 2.89 -8.12
C TYR A 304 8.19 3.95 -9.19
N VAL A 305 7.38 3.96 -10.24
CA VAL A 305 7.50 4.93 -11.34
C VAL A 305 6.25 5.79 -11.42
N THR A 306 6.45 7.10 -11.46
CA THR A 306 5.37 8.08 -11.61
C THR A 306 5.45 8.82 -12.94
N LYS A 307 4.34 9.44 -13.35
CA LYS A 307 4.31 10.33 -14.52
C LYS A 307 5.25 11.53 -14.44
N ARG A 308 5.69 11.91 -13.24
CA ARG A 308 6.70 12.96 -13.04
C ARG A 308 8.06 12.52 -13.56
N GLN A 309 8.36 11.22 -13.46
CA GLN A 309 9.62 10.63 -13.89
C GLN A 309 9.60 10.24 -15.37
N GLU A 310 8.50 9.63 -15.84
CA GLU A 310 8.29 9.29 -17.25
C GLU A 310 6.86 9.61 -17.63
N ARG A 311 6.64 10.55 -18.56
CA ARG A 311 5.29 11.05 -18.88
C ARG A 311 4.38 9.98 -19.49
N SER A 312 4.96 9.02 -20.21
CA SER A 312 4.22 7.97 -20.92
C SER A 312 4.11 6.70 -20.10
N SER A 313 2.89 6.32 -19.70
CA SER A 313 2.65 5.08 -18.95
C SER A 313 3.10 3.82 -19.70
N GLN A 314 3.09 3.85 -21.04
CA GLN A 314 3.59 2.77 -21.89
C GLN A 314 5.10 2.58 -21.78
N LYS A 315 5.85 3.59 -21.33
CA LYS A 315 7.29 3.54 -21.12
C LYS A 315 7.67 3.28 -19.66
N HIS A 316 6.72 3.36 -18.71
CA HIS A 316 6.99 3.14 -17.29
C HIS A 316 7.65 1.78 -17.06
N GLU A 317 7.18 0.73 -17.73
CA GLU A 317 7.75 -0.62 -17.58
C GLU A 317 9.24 -0.63 -17.92
N LEU A 318 9.63 -0.16 -19.11
CA LEU A 318 11.05 -0.11 -19.51
C LEU A 318 11.88 0.78 -18.57
N TYR A 319 11.35 1.94 -18.20
CA TYR A 319 12.03 2.88 -17.30
C TYR A 319 12.25 2.27 -15.91
N GLY A 320 11.23 1.63 -15.35
CA GLY A 320 11.30 0.92 -14.08
C GLY A 320 12.22 -0.29 -14.14
N THR A 321 12.21 -1.05 -15.25
CA THR A 321 13.15 -2.16 -15.45
C THR A 321 14.60 -1.67 -15.44
N LYS A 322 14.92 -0.54 -16.08
CA LYS A 322 16.28 0.02 -16.04
C LYS A 322 16.73 0.33 -14.61
N LYS A 323 15.88 1.04 -13.85
CA LYS A 323 16.12 1.32 -12.42
C LYS A 323 16.25 0.04 -11.59
N LEU A 324 15.48 -0.98 -11.92
CA LEU A 324 15.54 -2.28 -11.25
C LEU A 324 16.90 -2.93 -11.42
N TYR A 325 17.47 -2.90 -12.64
CA TYR A 325 18.83 -3.38 -12.89
C TYR A 325 19.88 -2.52 -12.18
N GLU A 326 19.69 -1.21 -12.09
CA GLU A 326 20.57 -0.31 -11.32
C GLU A 326 20.55 -0.66 -9.83
N ASP A 327 19.37 -0.85 -9.24
CA ASP A 327 19.19 -1.26 -7.84
C ASP A 327 19.87 -2.59 -7.54
N LEU A 328 19.62 -3.63 -8.35
CA LEU A 328 20.28 -4.92 -8.19
C LEU A 328 21.81 -4.82 -8.33
N CYS A 329 22.29 -3.98 -9.25
CA CYS A 329 23.73 -3.74 -9.41
C CYS A 329 24.34 -3.06 -8.17
N THR A 330 23.65 -2.09 -7.57
CA THR A 330 24.11 -1.42 -6.33
C THR A 330 24.18 -2.39 -5.14
N LYS A 331 23.34 -3.43 -5.14
CA LYS A 331 23.33 -4.52 -4.16
C LYS A 331 24.33 -5.64 -4.49
N ASN A 332 25.17 -5.46 -5.52
CA ASN A 332 26.12 -6.47 -6.01
C ASN A 332 25.45 -7.80 -6.43
N VAL A 333 24.24 -7.71 -6.99
CA VAL A 333 23.45 -8.84 -7.50
C VAL A 333 23.53 -8.88 -9.02
N THR A 334 23.88 -10.04 -9.58
CA THR A 334 23.95 -10.23 -11.03
C THR A 334 22.70 -10.97 -11.52
N VAL A 335 21.96 -10.37 -12.45
CA VAL A 335 20.83 -11.06 -13.09
C VAL A 335 21.37 -12.02 -14.14
N ARG A 336 21.00 -13.30 -14.07
CA ARG A 336 21.41 -14.33 -15.03
C ARG A 336 20.34 -14.58 -16.08
N CYS A 337 19.10 -14.79 -15.64
CA CYS A 337 17.95 -14.95 -16.50
C CYS A 337 16.89 -13.91 -16.13
N HIS A 338 16.30 -13.28 -17.14
CA HIS A 338 15.19 -12.36 -16.97
C HIS A 338 14.00 -12.90 -17.75
N SER A 339 12.98 -13.39 -17.03
CA SER A 339 11.71 -13.76 -17.62
C SER A 339 10.70 -12.62 -17.55
N HIS A 340 10.00 -12.36 -18.66
CA HIS A 340 8.99 -11.33 -18.69
C HIS A 340 7.90 -11.65 -19.73
N ASP A 341 6.84 -10.85 -19.72
CA ASP A 341 5.78 -10.90 -20.74
C ASP A 341 6.33 -10.57 -22.13
N ARG A 342 5.52 -10.65 -23.19
CA ARG A 342 6.02 -10.37 -24.55
C ARG A 342 6.17 -8.87 -24.84
N ASN A 343 7.08 -8.18 -24.14
CA ASN A 343 7.44 -6.78 -24.35
C ASN A 343 8.74 -6.64 -25.17
N SER A 344 8.62 -6.16 -26.41
CA SER A 344 9.76 -5.98 -27.33
C SER A 344 10.78 -4.94 -26.87
N SER A 345 10.34 -3.93 -26.12
CA SER A 345 11.22 -2.88 -25.60
C SER A 345 12.16 -3.41 -24.52
N ILE A 346 11.66 -4.32 -23.66
CA ILE A 346 12.48 -5.00 -22.65
C ILE A 346 13.45 -5.96 -23.33
N SER A 347 12.97 -6.81 -24.26
CA SER A 347 13.86 -7.70 -25.01
C SER A 347 14.99 -6.93 -25.70
N SER A 348 14.67 -5.79 -26.33
CA SER A 348 15.68 -4.95 -26.99
C SER A 348 16.68 -4.35 -26.00
N PHE A 349 16.25 -4.00 -24.80
CA PHE A 349 17.12 -3.51 -23.72
C PHE A 349 18.04 -4.62 -23.20
N ILE A 350 17.51 -5.82 -22.93
CA ILE A 350 18.33 -6.95 -22.47
C ILE A 350 19.39 -7.30 -23.53
N GLU A 351 18.99 -7.44 -24.79
CA GLU A 351 19.88 -7.81 -25.89
C GLU A 351 21.02 -6.81 -26.13
N LYS A 352 20.77 -5.50 -25.94
CA LYS A 352 21.74 -4.43 -26.23
C LYS A 352 22.56 -4.01 -25.02
N ASP A 353 21.90 -3.85 -23.87
CA ASP A 353 22.46 -3.18 -22.70
C ASP A 353 22.88 -4.16 -21.58
N LYS A 354 22.46 -5.43 -21.66
CA LYS A 354 22.75 -6.47 -20.65
C LYS A 354 23.32 -7.74 -21.30
N PRO A 355 24.52 -7.66 -21.93
CA PRO A 355 25.14 -8.83 -22.55
C PRO A 355 25.40 -9.92 -21.50
N GLY A 356 25.02 -11.16 -21.84
CA GLY A 356 25.15 -12.31 -20.94
C GLY A 356 23.89 -12.65 -20.14
N VAL A 357 22.89 -11.77 -20.10
CA VAL A 357 21.58 -12.09 -19.51
C VAL A 357 20.74 -12.89 -20.49
N ILE A 358 20.15 -13.99 -20.03
CA ILE A 358 19.23 -14.81 -20.81
C ILE A 358 17.84 -14.15 -20.79
N ASP A 359 17.41 -13.62 -21.95
CA ASP A 359 16.04 -13.13 -22.18
C ASP A 359 15.08 -14.32 -22.37
N CYS A 360 14.15 -14.50 -21.43
CA CYS A 360 13.11 -15.52 -21.48
C CYS A 360 11.72 -14.90 -21.59
N LEU A 361 10.89 -15.44 -22.48
CA LEU A 361 9.52 -14.98 -22.66
C LEU A 361 8.53 -15.96 -22.03
N ASP A 362 7.47 -15.41 -21.43
CA ASP A 362 6.40 -16.20 -20.84
C ASP A 362 5.78 -17.19 -21.85
N THR A 363 5.73 -18.47 -21.46
CA THR A 363 5.20 -19.53 -22.31
C THR A 363 3.68 -19.51 -22.44
N TRP A 364 2.94 -18.85 -21.52
CA TRP A 364 1.49 -18.72 -21.68
C TRP A 364 1.14 -17.92 -22.95
N HIS A 365 1.86 -16.82 -23.20
CA HIS A 365 1.74 -16.04 -24.44
C HIS A 365 2.05 -16.87 -25.69
N ALA A 366 3.09 -17.71 -25.67
CA ALA A 366 3.40 -18.62 -26.77
C ALA A 366 2.23 -19.57 -27.08
N GLY A 367 1.67 -20.21 -26.05
CA GLY A 367 0.52 -21.11 -26.24
C GLY A 367 -0.74 -20.42 -26.76
N LYS A 368 -0.95 -19.14 -26.41
CA LYS A 368 -2.04 -18.31 -26.96
C LYS A 368 -1.83 -18.02 -28.44
N GLU A 369 -0.59 -17.76 -28.85
CA GLU A 369 -0.22 -17.58 -30.25
C GLU A 369 -0.41 -18.84 -31.08
N VAL A 370 0.01 -20.01 -30.56
CA VAL A 370 -0.25 -21.30 -31.22
C VAL A 370 -1.74 -21.48 -31.47
N ARG A 371 -2.57 -21.26 -30.44
CA ARG A 371 -4.03 -21.40 -30.58
C ARG A 371 -4.59 -20.48 -31.67
N LYS A 372 -4.10 -19.23 -31.75
CA LYS A 372 -4.52 -18.26 -32.77
C LYS A 372 -4.05 -18.66 -34.17
N ALA A 373 -2.79 -19.04 -34.35
CA ALA A 373 -2.20 -19.37 -35.64
C ALA A 373 -2.83 -20.65 -36.22
N ILE A 374 -2.91 -21.72 -35.43
CA ILE A 374 -3.50 -22.99 -35.87
C ILE A 374 -5.02 -22.83 -36.07
N GLY A 375 -5.68 -22.03 -35.23
CA GLY A 375 -7.10 -21.73 -35.40
C GLY A 375 -7.45 -21.07 -36.75
N LYS A 376 -6.54 -20.27 -37.32
CA LYS A 376 -6.74 -19.63 -38.64
C LYS A 376 -6.70 -20.62 -39.80
N VAL A 377 -5.88 -21.66 -39.71
CA VAL A 377 -5.76 -22.71 -40.75
C VAL A 377 -6.73 -23.89 -40.53
N ALA A 378 -7.33 -23.96 -39.34
CA ALA A 378 -8.28 -25.01 -38.97
C ALA A 378 -9.72 -24.75 -39.45
N LYS A 379 -10.11 -23.48 -39.65
CA LYS A 379 -11.47 -23.09 -40.03
C LYS A 379 -11.52 -21.77 -40.79
N GLY A 380 -12.48 -21.63 -41.71
CA GLY A 380 -12.70 -20.39 -42.46
C GLY A 380 -13.88 -20.48 -43.44
N PRO A 381 -14.07 -19.47 -44.30
CA PRO A 381 -15.14 -19.46 -45.31
C PRO A 381 -14.91 -20.52 -46.40
N LYS A 382 -16.00 -21.11 -46.92
CA LYS A 382 -15.97 -22.16 -47.97
C LYS A 382 -15.11 -21.78 -49.18
N LYS A 383 -15.17 -20.52 -49.62
CA LYS A 383 -14.38 -19.99 -50.76
C LYS A 383 -12.85 -20.07 -50.59
N ASN A 384 -12.37 -20.13 -49.35
CA ASN A 384 -10.93 -20.17 -49.04
C ASN A 384 -10.47 -21.57 -48.59
N HIS A 385 -11.35 -22.57 -48.67
CA HIS A 385 -11.02 -23.95 -48.31
C HIS A 385 -9.95 -24.49 -49.28
N GLY A 386 -8.89 -25.09 -48.73
CA GLY A 386 -7.73 -25.52 -49.51
C GLY A 386 -6.79 -24.38 -49.93
N ILE A 387 -7.04 -23.14 -49.50
CA ILE A 387 -6.15 -21.99 -49.77
C ILE A 387 -5.58 -21.43 -48.48
N THR A 388 -6.45 -21.06 -47.54
CA THR A 388 -6.01 -20.48 -46.25
C THR A 388 -6.33 -21.37 -45.06
N TRP A 389 -7.19 -22.37 -45.24
CA TRP A 389 -7.59 -23.31 -44.19
C TRP A 389 -8.03 -24.65 -44.80
N HIS A 390 -8.03 -25.72 -44.01
CA HIS A 390 -8.43 -27.06 -44.46
C HIS A 390 -9.17 -27.84 -43.36
N THR A 391 -10.16 -28.65 -43.72
CA THR A 391 -11.00 -29.42 -42.78
C THR A 391 -10.21 -30.43 -41.95
N GLU A 392 -9.20 -31.09 -42.55
CA GLU A 392 -8.30 -32.01 -41.85
C GLU A 392 -7.53 -31.38 -40.67
N LEU A 393 -7.48 -30.04 -40.57
CA LEU A 393 -6.81 -29.32 -39.48
C LEU A 393 -7.77 -28.92 -38.33
N ALA A 394 -9.08 -29.17 -38.48
CA ALA A 394 -10.12 -28.68 -37.56
C ALA A 394 -9.91 -29.11 -36.09
N ASP A 395 -9.38 -30.32 -35.87
CA ASP A 395 -9.19 -30.92 -34.55
C ASP A 395 -7.73 -30.81 -34.03
N LYS A 396 -6.84 -30.09 -34.73
CA LYS A 396 -5.40 -30.04 -34.42
C LYS A 396 -5.01 -28.99 -33.39
N THR A 397 -5.78 -27.89 -33.30
CA THR A 397 -5.43 -26.72 -32.46
C THR A 397 -5.04 -27.08 -31.02
N ALA A 398 -5.84 -27.92 -30.35
CA ALA A 398 -5.57 -28.31 -28.96
C ALA A 398 -4.32 -29.21 -28.83
N GLY A 399 -4.18 -30.19 -29.73
CA GLY A 399 -3.04 -31.11 -29.73
C GLY A 399 -1.72 -30.40 -29.99
N VAL A 400 -1.68 -29.52 -30.99
CA VAL A 400 -0.49 -28.72 -31.32
C VAL A 400 -0.09 -27.80 -30.16
N LYS A 401 -1.06 -27.15 -29.51
CA LYS A 401 -0.78 -26.32 -28.32
C LYS A 401 -0.16 -27.17 -27.20
N THR A 402 -0.76 -28.30 -26.84
CA THR A 402 -0.23 -29.17 -25.78
C THR A 402 1.15 -29.71 -26.12
N HIS A 403 1.37 -30.16 -27.36
CA HIS A 403 2.67 -30.64 -27.82
C HIS A 403 3.73 -29.55 -27.80
N THR A 404 3.36 -28.30 -28.10
CA THR A 404 4.28 -27.16 -28.02
C THR A 404 4.79 -26.96 -26.59
N TYR A 405 3.92 -26.99 -25.57
CA TYR A 405 4.35 -26.92 -24.17
C TYR A 405 5.24 -28.09 -23.79
N TRP A 406 4.85 -29.30 -24.22
CA TRP A 406 5.65 -30.49 -23.99
C TRP A 406 7.03 -30.34 -24.63
N ALA A 407 7.12 -29.82 -25.87
CA ALA A 407 8.38 -29.60 -26.57
C ALA A 407 9.26 -28.56 -25.86
N MET A 408 8.70 -27.43 -25.38
CA MET A 408 9.45 -26.45 -24.58
C MET A 408 10.01 -27.09 -23.31
N LYS A 409 9.19 -27.85 -22.58
CA LYS A 409 9.58 -28.47 -21.31
C LYS A 409 10.61 -29.60 -21.46
N ASN A 410 10.60 -30.32 -22.57
CA ASN A 410 11.42 -31.53 -22.78
C ASN A 410 12.57 -31.31 -23.78
N CYS A 411 12.89 -30.07 -24.13
CA CYS A 411 14.03 -29.77 -25.01
C CYS A 411 15.37 -29.64 -24.27
N ASN A 412 15.39 -29.72 -22.93
CA ASN A 412 16.59 -29.65 -22.10
C ASN A 412 17.52 -28.46 -22.44
N GLY A 413 16.95 -27.28 -22.72
CA GLY A 413 17.72 -26.10 -23.13
C GLY A 413 18.21 -26.12 -24.59
N SER A 414 17.92 -27.15 -25.38
CA SER A 414 18.39 -27.26 -26.76
C SER A 414 17.40 -26.67 -27.76
N VAL A 415 17.82 -25.58 -28.41
CA VAL A 415 17.10 -24.96 -29.54
C VAL A 415 16.83 -25.96 -30.66
N GLN A 416 17.80 -26.81 -30.97
CA GLN A 416 17.67 -27.80 -32.04
C GLN A 416 16.61 -28.85 -31.70
N GLN A 417 16.61 -29.37 -30.46
CA GLN A 417 15.59 -30.34 -30.03
C GLN A 417 14.19 -29.72 -30.00
N PHE A 418 14.09 -28.45 -29.59
CA PHE A 418 12.82 -27.75 -29.60
C PHE A 418 12.26 -27.58 -31.02
N ILE A 419 13.06 -27.06 -31.96
CA ILE A 419 12.66 -26.91 -33.37
C ILE A 419 12.31 -28.27 -33.97
N ALA A 420 13.15 -29.28 -33.81
CA ALA A 420 12.91 -30.62 -34.35
C ALA A 420 11.59 -31.21 -33.84
N SER A 421 11.27 -30.98 -32.56
CA SER A 421 10.01 -31.40 -31.96
C SER A 421 8.79 -30.69 -32.56
N LEU A 422 8.92 -29.41 -32.95
CA LEU A 422 7.86 -28.66 -33.61
C LEU A 422 7.68 -29.07 -35.08
N GLU A 423 8.77 -29.28 -35.81
CA GLU A 423 8.73 -29.71 -37.21
C GLU A 423 8.13 -31.11 -37.36
N ASN A 424 8.39 -31.99 -36.38
CA ASN A 424 7.84 -33.33 -36.37
C ASN A 424 6.31 -33.39 -36.19
N ILE A 425 5.65 -32.30 -35.77
CA ILE A 425 4.18 -32.25 -35.60
C ILE A 425 3.46 -32.64 -36.90
N VAL A 426 3.93 -32.15 -38.04
CA VAL A 426 3.30 -32.41 -39.35
C VAL A 426 3.43 -33.89 -39.70
N ASN A 427 4.62 -34.46 -39.53
CA ASN A 427 4.89 -35.88 -39.80
C ASN A 427 4.06 -36.79 -38.89
N HIS A 428 3.95 -36.45 -37.61
CA HIS A 428 3.12 -37.19 -36.66
C HIS A 428 1.66 -37.26 -37.14
N TYR A 429 1.09 -36.15 -37.62
CA TYR A 429 -0.28 -36.14 -38.14
C TYR A 429 -0.44 -36.77 -39.54
N LYS A 430 0.65 -36.93 -40.31
CA LYS A 430 0.73 -37.76 -41.52
C LYS A 430 0.88 -39.26 -41.22
N ASN A 431 0.81 -39.67 -39.94
CA ASN A 431 1.03 -41.05 -39.51
C ASN A 431 2.47 -41.55 -39.71
N SER A 432 3.44 -40.63 -39.77
CA SER A 432 4.87 -40.94 -39.75
C SER A 432 5.41 -40.71 -38.35
N HIS A 433 5.75 -41.80 -37.66
CA HIS A 433 6.10 -41.78 -36.24
C HIS A 433 7.58 -42.01 -35.97
N GLU A 434 8.44 -42.06 -36.98
CA GLU A 434 9.87 -42.36 -36.85
C GLU A 434 10.57 -41.43 -35.85
N ARG A 435 10.36 -40.12 -36.01
CA ARG A 435 10.99 -39.05 -35.22
C ARG A 435 10.19 -38.62 -33.98
N CYS A 436 9.17 -39.40 -33.59
CA CYS A 436 8.45 -39.13 -32.35
C CYS A 436 9.29 -39.51 -31.12
N HIS A 437 9.14 -38.75 -30.03
CA HIS A 437 9.85 -39.00 -28.78
C HIS A 437 9.55 -40.41 -28.24
N GLN A 438 10.52 -41.06 -27.60
CA GLN A 438 10.43 -42.45 -27.15
C GLN A 438 9.28 -42.70 -26.17
N THR A 439 8.95 -41.70 -25.35
CA THR A 439 7.82 -41.76 -24.40
C THR A 439 6.46 -41.43 -25.03
N SER A 440 6.40 -41.15 -26.33
CA SER A 440 5.14 -40.86 -27.02
C SER A 440 4.28 -42.12 -27.10
N ARG A 441 2.96 -41.96 -26.96
CA ARG A 441 2.00 -43.06 -27.07
C ARG A 441 2.16 -43.90 -28.34
N CYS A 442 2.50 -43.28 -29.47
CA CYS A 442 2.74 -43.96 -30.74
C CYS A 442 3.99 -44.86 -30.78
N LYS A 443 4.87 -44.76 -29.78
CA LYS A 443 6.05 -45.62 -29.60
C LYS A 443 5.84 -46.65 -28.49
N THR A 444 5.09 -46.31 -27.46
CA THR A 444 4.91 -47.15 -26.26
C THR A 444 3.71 -48.09 -26.34
N GLU A 445 2.67 -47.76 -27.10
CA GLU A 445 1.45 -48.57 -27.20
C GLU A 445 1.54 -49.56 -28.39
N PRO A 446 1.38 -50.88 -28.17
CA PRO A 446 1.47 -51.89 -29.24
C PRO A 446 0.44 -51.71 -30.38
N TYR A 447 -0.72 -51.15 -30.07
CA TYR A 447 -1.83 -50.92 -31.00
C TYR A 447 -2.24 -49.45 -31.03
N TYR A 448 -1.27 -48.57 -31.26
CA TYR A 448 -1.54 -47.13 -31.34
C TYR A 448 -2.52 -46.80 -32.46
N THR A 449 -3.56 -46.02 -32.12
CA THR A 449 -4.51 -45.45 -33.08
C THR A 449 -4.49 -43.93 -32.98
N LEU A 450 -4.58 -43.27 -34.14
CA LEU A 450 -4.62 -41.81 -34.20
C LEU A 450 -5.88 -41.30 -33.50
N SER A 451 -5.68 -40.49 -32.45
CA SER A 451 -6.77 -39.82 -31.73
C SER A 451 -7.41 -38.65 -32.50
N ARG A 452 -6.85 -38.28 -33.66
CA ARG A 452 -7.20 -37.10 -34.47
C ARG A 452 -7.23 -37.47 -35.94
N THR A 453 -7.92 -36.67 -36.75
CA THR A 453 -8.01 -36.89 -38.20
C THR A 453 -6.60 -36.97 -38.83
N MET A 454 -6.32 -38.01 -39.63
CA MET A 454 -5.05 -38.10 -40.35
C MET A 454 -4.97 -37.00 -41.42
N ILE A 455 -3.80 -36.37 -41.57
CA ILE A 455 -3.54 -35.44 -42.67
C ILE A 455 -3.15 -36.25 -43.91
N ARG A 456 -3.97 -36.17 -44.95
CA ARG A 456 -3.74 -36.80 -46.25
C ARG A 456 -3.47 -35.79 -47.35
N SER A 457 -4.06 -34.59 -47.22
CA SER A 457 -3.89 -33.51 -48.17
C SER A 457 -2.53 -32.82 -47.99
N ASP A 458 -1.74 -32.73 -49.06
CA ASP A 458 -0.48 -31.98 -49.04
C ASP A 458 -0.68 -30.49 -48.78
N VAL A 459 -1.82 -29.95 -49.22
CA VAL A 459 -2.22 -28.58 -48.91
C VAL A 459 -2.42 -28.39 -47.41
N ALA A 460 -3.10 -29.34 -46.74
CA ALA A 460 -3.30 -29.27 -45.30
C ALA A 460 -1.97 -29.37 -44.53
N ALA A 461 -1.06 -30.22 -44.98
CA ALA A 461 0.28 -30.33 -44.41
C ALA A 461 1.07 -29.02 -44.56
N ALA A 462 1.10 -28.45 -45.77
CA ALA A 462 1.80 -27.20 -46.06
C ALA A 462 1.22 -26.03 -45.24
N LEU A 463 -0.10 -25.95 -45.09
CA LEU A 463 -0.76 -24.93 -44.26
C LEU A 463 -0.36 -25.05 -42.78
N LEU A 464 -0.35 -26.27 -42.24
CA LEU A 464 0.06 -26.52 -40.86
C LEU A 464 1.54 -26.19 -40.64
N GLU A 465 2.41 -26.63 -41.53
CA GLU A 465 3.84 -26.35 -41.48
C GLU A 465 4.11 -24.84 -41.52
N LYS A 466 3.50 -24.14 -42.48
CA LYS A 466 3.60 -22.68 -42.58
C LYS A 466 3.09 -21.99 -41.32
N ALA A 467 1.99 -22.47 -40.74
CA ALA A 467 1.46 -21.91 -39.50
C ALA A 467 2.45 -22.09 -38.33
N ILE A 468 3.06 -23.27 -38.18
CA ILE A 468 4.07 -23.55 -37.15
C ILE A 468 5.31 -22.67 -37.35
N LYS A 469 5.87 -22.64 -38.57
CA LYS A 469 7.05 -21.84 -38.90
C LYS A 469 6.82 -20.33 -38.79
N SER A 470 5.57 -19.88 -38.85
CA SER A 470 5.21 -18.47 -38.65
C SER A 470 5.24 -18.00 -37.19
N LEU A 471 5.22 -18.94 -36.24
CA LEU A 471 5.15 -18.64 -34.81
C LEU A 471 6.42 -17.93 -34.34
N TYR A 472 6.26 -16.98 -33.40
CA TYR A 472 7.39 -16.24 -32.86
C TYR A 472 8.40 -17.16 -32.16
N MET A 473 7.90 -18.15 -31.41
CA MET A 473 8.73 -19.15 -30.75
C MET A 473 9.53 -20.05 -31.72
N TYR A 474 9.09 -20.20 -32.97
CA TYR A 474 9.86 -20.93 -33.99
C TYR A 474 11.00 -20.06 -34.54
N LYS A 475 10.76 -18.75 -34.65
CA LYS A 475 11.76 -17.77 -35.13
C LYS A 475 12.78 -17.37 -34.06
N HIS A 476 12.37 -17.39 -32.79
CA HIS A 476 13.19 -17.03 -31.62
C HIS A 476 13.12 -18.15 -30.57
N PRO A 477 13.53 -19.39 -30.90
CA PRO A 477 13.43 -20.55 -30.02
C PRO A 477 14.19 -20.38 -28.70
N GLN A 478 15.33 -19.68 -28.73
CA GLN A 478 16.19 -19.42 -27.58
C GLN A 478 15.46 -18.73 -26.42
N LYS A 479 14.37 -18.01 -26.67
CA LYS A 479 13.59 -17.32 -25.63
C LYS A 479 12.61 -18.23 -24.89
N TYR A 480 12.45 -19.49 -25.32
CA TYR A 480 11.43 -20.42 -24.84
C TYR A 480 11.98 -21.76 -24.33
N ILE A 481 13.27 -22.04 -24.54
CA ILE A 481 13.92 -23.31 -24.18
C ILE A 481 13.92 -23.62 -22.67
N HIS A 482 13.75 -22.60 -21.82
CA HIS A 482 13.68 -22.76 -20.36
C HIS A 482 12.24 -22.93 -19.84
N CYS A 483 11.23 -22.78 -20.71
CA CYS A 483 9.82 -23.00 -20.39
C CYS A 483 9.32 -22.26 -19.12
N LEU A 484 9.69 -20.99 -18.96
CA LEU A 484 9.39 -20.16 -17.78
C LEU A 484 8.02 -19.46 -17.87
N ASN A 485 7.41 -19.19 -16.72
CA ASN A 485 6.08 -18.56 -16.61
C ASN A 485 6.10 -17.40 -15.61
N THR A 486 5.37 -16.32 -15.91
CA THR A 486 5.30 -15.10 -15.08
C THR A 486 4.08 -15.05 -14.13
N HIS A 487 3.29 -16.13 -14.04
CA HIS A 487 2.02 -16.17 -13.28
C HIS A 487 2.12 -15.82 -11.78
N TYR A 488 3.28 -15.99 -11.15
CA TYR A 488 3.48 -15.58 -9.75
C TYR A 488 3.42 -14.05 -9.60
N ILE A 489 3.84 -13.29 -10.61
CA ILE A 489 3.76 -11.84 -10.59
C ILE A 489 2.32 -11.37 -10.66
N GLU A 490 1.48 -12.02 -11.47
CA GLU A 490 0.03 -11.75 -11.48
C GLU A 490 -0.60 -12.04 -10.10
N SER A 491 -0.16 -13.11 -9.44
CA SER A 491 -0.60 -13.46 -8.09
C SER A 491 -0.14 -12.43 -7.04
N PHE A 492 1.07 -11.89 -7.18
CA PHE A 492 1.56 -10.78 -6.37
C PHE A 492 0.74 -9.51 -6.60
N HIS A 493 0.48 -9.15 -7.86
CA HIS A 493 -0.36 -8.00 -8.23
C HIS A 493 -1.77 -8.10 -7.62
N ASN A 494 -2.32 -9.30 -7.53
CA ASN A 494 -3.60 -9.53 -6.85
C ASN A 494 -3.50 -9.33 -5.33
N THR A 495 -2.38 -9.71 -4.71
CA THR A 495 -2.12 -9.45 -3.29
C THR A 495 -1.98 -7.95 -3.02
N LEU A 496 -1.29 -7.22 -3.90
CA LEU A 496 -1.18 -5.76 -3.83
C LEU A 496 -2.52 -5.03 -3.85
N LEU A 497 -3.57 -5.59 -4.45
CA LEU A 497 -4.90 -4.97 -4.46
C LEU A 497 -5.51 -4.81 -3.07
N LEU A 498 -5.07 -5.61 -2.08
CA LEU A 498 -5.49 -5.45 -0.69
C LEU A 498 -5.04 -4.11 -0.11
N TYR A 499 -3.85 -3.65 -0.48
CA TYR A 499 -3.24 -2.44 0.07
C TYR A 499 -3.41 -1.24 -0.86
N VAL A 500 -3.38 -1.48 -2.17
CA VAL A 500 -3.39 -0.46 -3.23
C VAL A 500 -4.43 -0.85 -4.28
N ASP A 501 -5.70 -0.56 -4.05
CA ASP A 501 -6.76 -0.80 -5.04
C ASP A 501 -6.53 0.04 -6.32
N LYS A 502 -6.86 -0.51 -7.50
CA LYS A 502 -6.70 0.19 -8.78
C LYS A 502 -7.71 1.32 -9.03
N ARG A 503 -8.77 1.40 -8.21
CA ARG A 503 -9.87 2.38 -8.36
C ARG A 503 -9.64 3.64 -7.54
N ILE A 504 -8.55 3.66 -6.77
CA ILE A 504 -8.28 4.69 -5.77
C ILE A 504 -6.98 5.35 -6.15
N HIS A 505 -7.02 6.68 -6.21
CA HIS A 505 -5.83 7.48 -6.39
C HIS A 505 -5.20 7.73 -5.03
N TYR A 506 -3.98 7.24 -4.85
CA TYR A 506 -3.18 7.46 -3.65
C TYR A 506 -2.11 8.52 -3.91
N GLY A 507 -1.87 9.38 -2.92
CA GLY A 507 -0.69 10.23 -2.89
C GLY A 507 0.60 9.40 -2.84
N GLU A 508 1.71 9.93 -3.39
CA GLU A 508 2.96 9.19 -3.61
C GLU A 508 3.46 8.51 -2.32
N LYS A 509 3.50 9.24 -1.20
CA LYS A 509 3.92 8.70 0.10
C LYS A 509 3.02 7.54 0.56
N THR A 510 1.71 7.71 0.53
CA THR A 510 0.77 6.65 0.96
C THR A 510 0.83 5.44 0.05
N TYR A 511 1.01 5.66 -1.25
CA TYR A 511 1.21 4.58 -2.22
C TYR A 511 2.45 3.75 -1.87
N GLU A 512 3.59 4.38 -1.61
CA GLU A 512 4.83 3.68 -1.23
C GLU A 512 4.69 2.89 0.08
N ILE A 513 4.04 3.46 1.10
CA ILE A 513 3.80 2.78 2.38
C ILE A 513 2.95 1.52 2.16
N ARG A 514 1.82 1.67 1.44
CA ARG A 514 0.88 0.58 1.17
C ARG A 514 1.51 -0.50 0.30
N THR A 515 2.29 -0.14 -0.72
CA THR A 515 3.02 -1.12 -1.53
C THR A 515 4.09 -1.85 -0.71
N GLY A 516 4.80 -1.14 0.18
CA GLY A 516 5.76 -1.74 1.10
C GLY A 516 5.13 -2.79 2.02
N LEU A 517 3.94 -2.51 2.57
CA LEU A 517 3.17 -3.48 3.35
C LEU A 517 2.76 -4.70 2.51
N GLY A 518 2.35 -4.48 1.26
CA GLY A 518 2.03 -5.57 0.34
C GLY A 518 3.22 -6.46 -0.01
N ILE A 519 4.43 -5.89 -0.10
CA ILE A 519 5.67 -6.66 -0.30
C ILE A 519 5.98 -7.52 0.94
N LEU A 520 5.86 -6.95 2.15
CA LEU A 520 6.06 -7.68 3.40
C LEU A 520 5.08 -8.85 3.55
N ASP A 521 3.79 -8.61 3.28
CA ASP A 521 2.76 -9.64 3.29
C ASP A 521 3.05 -10.74 2.25
N TRP A 522 3.47 -10.37 1.04
CA TRP A 522 3.81 -11.35 0.01
C TRP A 522 5.03 -12.20 0.39
N ASN A 523 6.13 -11.58 0.79
CA ASN A 523 7.38 -12.27 1.10
C ASN A 523 7.25 -13.24 2.27
N GLU A 524 6.37 -12.97 3.24
CA GLU A 524 6.06 -13.91 4.32
C GLU A 524 5.20 -15.10 3.86
N HIS A 525 4.27 -14.87 2.92
CA HIS A 525 3.18 -15.81 2.66
C HIS A 525 3.17 -16.46 1.27
N VAL A 526 4.13 -16.15 0.40
CA VAL A 526 4.31 -16.84 -0.88
C VAL A 526 4.65 -18.32 -0.63
N ASP A 527 4.12 -19.21 -1.49
CA ASP A 527 4.29 -20.66 -1.40
C ASP A 527 3.98 -21.31 -0.04
N ARG A 528 2.98 -20.76 0.66
CA ARG A 528 2.44 -21.39 1.88
C ARG A 528 2.14 -22.88 1.65
N PRO A 529 2.52 -23.75 2.61
CA PRO A 529 2.27 -25.17 2.49
C PRO A 529 0.78 -25.47 2.44
N VAL A 530 0.42 -26.55 1.75
CA VAL A 530 -0.95 -27.06 1.67
C VAL A 530 -1.31 -27.70 3.02
N SER A 531 -2.43 -27.29 3.62
CA SER A 531 -2.97 -27.90 4.84
C SER A 531 -3.85 -29.11 4.54
N SER A 532 -4.63 -29.03 3.46
CA SER A 532 -5.54 -30.09 3.03
C SER A 532 -5.93 -29.92 1.57
N GLU A 533 -6.56 -30.93 1.00
CA GLU A 533 -7.04 -30.91 -0.37
C GLU A 533 -8.55 -31.11 -0.38
N LYS A 534 -9.26 -30.27 -1.15
CA LYS A 534 -10.71 -30.33 -1.28
C LYS A 534 -11.08 -30.80 -2.68
N VAL A 535 -11.76 -31.93 -2.77
CA VAL A 535 -12.25 -32.46 -4.04
C VAL A 535 -13.71 -32.07 -4.21
N PHE A 536 -13.96 -31.06 -5.04
CA PHE A 536 -15.31 -30.76 -5.50
C PHE A 536 -15.54 -31.30 -6.91
N ARG A 537 -16.54 -32.18 -7.06
CA ARG A 537 -17.05 -32.51 -8.40
C ARG A 537 -17.94 -31.37 -8.90
N ARG A 538 -17.38 -30.48 -9.73
CA ARG A 538 -18.20 -29.60 -10.55
C ARG A 538 -18.76 -30.40 -11.72
N VAL A 539 -20.09 -30.57 -11.76
CA VAL A 539 -20.80 -31.25 -12.87
C VAL A 539 -20.46 -30.61 -14.22
N THR A 540 -20.17 -29.30 -14.24
CA THR A 540 -19.78 -28.53 -15.43
C THR A 540 -18.32 -28.68 -15.86
N GLN A 541 -17.45 -29.28 -15.04
CA GLN A 541 -16.02 -29.42 -15.31
C GLN A 541 -15.53 -30.87 -15.08
N THR A 542 -16.18 -31.84 -15.73
CA THR A 542 -15.89 -33.29 -15.60
C THR A 542 -14.44 -33.70 -15.91
N ARG A 543 -13.70 -32.87 -16.66
CA ARG A 543 -12.28 -33.07 -17.00
C ARG A 543 -11.31 -32.45 -15.99
N ASN A 544 -11.75 -31.52 -15.16
CA ASN A 544 -10.91 -30.88 -14.15
C ASN A 544 -11.14 -31.60 -12.82
N ARG A 545 -10.39 -32.70 -12.62
CA ARG A 545 -10.49 -33.58 -11.44
C ARG A 545 -9.41 -33.28 -10.38
N ALA A 546 -8.64 -32.21 -10.57
CA ALA A 546 -7.58 -31.87 -9.65
C ALA A 546 -8.19 -31.40 -8.31
N PRO A 547 -7.69 -31.88 -7.16
CA PRO A 547 -8.07 -31.35 -5.86
C PRO A 547 -7.75 -29.85 -5.78
N GLU A 548 -8.64 -29.08 -5.18
CA GLU A 548 -8.38 -27.69 -4.83
C GLU A 548 -7.54 -27.68 -3.55
N ARG A 549 -6.34 -27.08 -3.61
CA ARG A 549 -5.42 -27.01 -2.48
C ARG A 549 -5.90 -25.97 -1.49
N VAL A 550 -6.11 -26.38 -0.24
CA VAL A 550 -6.34 -25.49 0.90
C VAL A 550 -4.99 -25.20 1.53
N LEU A 551 -4.61 -23.92 1.58
CA LEU A 551 -3.31 -23.49 2.13
C LEU A 551 -3.41 -23.28 3.64
N LYS A 552 -2.27 -23.45 4.34
CA LYS A 552 -2.19 -23.07 5.76
C LYS A 552 -2.57 -21.58 5.96
N PRO A 553 -3.19 -21.23 7.10
CA PRO A 553 -3.50 -19.84 7.43
C PRO A 553 -2.26 -18.94 7.35
N LYS A 554 -2.47 -17.67 6.99
CA LYS A 554 -1.42 -16.64 7.06
C LYS A 554 -1.04 -16.39 8.52
N THR A 555 0.24 -16.17 8.78
CA THR A 555 0.80 -15.95 10.12
C THR A 555 0.80 -14.47 10.51
N TYR A 556 1.00 -13.57 9.53
CA TYR A 556 1.09 -12.12 9.74
C TYR A 556 2.14 -11.72 10.79
N SER A 557 3.24 -12.46 10.89
CA SER A 557 4.34 -12.15 11.79
C SER A 557 5.01 -10.82 11.46
N PHE A 558 5.04 -10.43 10.17
CA PHE A 558 5.54 -9.13 9.73
C PHE A 558 4.82 -7.97 10.42
N VAL A 559 3.54 -8.12 10.79
CA VAL A 559 2.78 -7.07 11.49
C VAL A 559 3.39 -6.80 12.86
N LEU A 560 3.73 -7.86 13.60
CA LEU A 560 4.36 -7.73 14.92
C LEU A 560 5.77 -7.16 14.81
N THR A 561 6.59 -7.68 13.88
CA THR A 561 7.95 -7.16 13.66
C THR A 561 7.94 -5.69 13.23
N LEU A 562 7.02 -5.31 12.35
CA LEU A 562 6.87 -3.92 11.92
C LEU A 562 6.46 -3.01 13.08
N TRP A 563 5.60 -3.49 13.99
CA TRP A 563 5.25 -2.72 15.18
C TRP A 563 6.48 -2.42 16.05
N ASP A 564 7.34 -3.42 16.28
CA ASP A 564 8.55 -3.25 17.08
C ASP A 564 9.53 -2.29 16.40
N ILE A 565 9.75 -2.44 15.09
CA ILE A 565 10.56 -1.50 14.29
C ILE A 565 9.99 -0.09 14.41
N TYR A 566 8.68 0.07 14.23
CA TYR A 566 8.01 1.36 14.33
C TYR A 566 8.18 2.01 15.71
N CYS A 567 8.09 1.22 16.79
CA CYS A 567 8.35 1.73 18.14
C CYS A 567 9.80 2.20 18.30
N ASN A 568 10.77 1.50 17.71
CA ASN A 568 12.18 1.90 17.75
C ASN A 568 12.47 3.17 16.93
N PHE A 569 11.72 3.40 15.84
CA PHE A 569 11.75 4.67 15.12
C PHE A 569 11.13 5.81 15.94
N LEU A 570 10.04 5.54 16.67
CA LEU A 570 9.44 6.52 17.59
C LEU A 570 10.37 6.90 18.75
N SER A 571 11.12 5.94 19.30
CA SER A 571 12.07 6.17 20.37
C SER A 571 13.37 6.86 19.91
N GLY A 572 13.62 6.89 18.59
CA GLY A 572 14.87 7.39 18.02
C GLY A 572 16.06 6.46 18.23
N GLU A 573 15.81 5.18 18.53
CA GLU A 573 16.82 4.12 18.60
C GLU A 573 17.29 3.71 17.20
N ILE A 574 16.37 3.72 16.23
CA ILE A 574 16.66 3.53 14.81
C ILE A 574 16.47 4.87 14.10
N GLY A 575 17.48 5.30 13.32
CA GLY A 575 17.34 6.44 12.41
C GLY A 575 17.72 7.82 12.95
N ARG A 576 18.58 7.95 13.98
CA ARG A 576 19.13 9.28 14.38
C ARG A 576 19.78 10.03 13.20
N ASP A 577 20.33 9.31 12.23
CA ASP A 577 20.98 9.89 11.04
C ASP A 577 20.02 10.09 9.84
N ILE A 578 18.84 9.45 9.83
CA ILE A 578 17.87 9.52 8.72
C ILE A 578 16.91 10.72 8.89
N VAL A 579 16.74 11.21 10.12
CA VAL A 579 15.78 12.28 10.47
C VAL A 579 16.31 13.69 10.17
N TYR A 580 17.58 13.84 9.76
CA TYR A 580 18.25 15.15 9.57
C TYR A 580 18.27 15.72 8.14
N ASP A 581 17.41 15.26 7.22
CA ASP A 581 17.17 15.96 5.94
C ASP A 581 15.81 16.66 5.88
N ARG A 582 15.42 17.34 6.97
CA ARG A 582 14.35 18.37 6.94
C ARG A 582 14.91 19.73 6.56
N GLY A 583 15.76 19.74 5.52
CA GLY A 583 16.63 20.87 5.23
C GLY A 583 16.41 21.53 3.88
N GLN A 584 15.50 21.10 3.01
CA GLN A 584 15.33 21.77 1.70
C GLN A 584 14.07 21.34 0.92
N ASP A 585 12.88 21.43 1.50
CA ASP A 585 11.65 21.49 0.69
C ASP A 585 10.69 22.51 1.30
N GLY A 586 10.58 23.64 0.63
CA GLY A 586 9.75 24.76 1.03
C GLY A 586 8.26 24.45 0.87
N GLY A 587 7.54 24.48 1.99
CA GLY A 587 6.19 25.04 2.09
C GLY A 587 5.09 24.39 1.26
N LEU A 588 4.52 23.31 1.79
CA LEU A 588 3.09 22.98 1.89
C LEU A 588 3.01 21.74 2.81
N GLU A 589 2.26 21.80 3.92
CA GLU A 589 1.95 20.61 4.73
C GLU A 589 0.99 19.73 3.92
N ASP A 590 1.52 19.00 2.95
CA ASP A 590 0.74 18.08 2.14
C ASP A 590 0.29 16.90 3.00
N ASP A 591 -1.02 16.65 2.96
CA ASP A 591 -1.68 15.54 3.63
C ASP A 591 -1.08 14.20 3.13
N ILE A 592 -0.40 13.46 4.00
CA ILE A 592 0.32 12.25 3.60
C ILE A 592 -0.68 11.17 3.15
N LEU A 593 -1.80 11.05 3.87
CA LEU A 593 -2.85 10.04 3.68
C LEU A 593 -3.88 10.41 2.59
N GLN A 594 -3.42 11.05 1.51
CA GLN A 594 -4.27 11.41 0.38
C GLN A 594 -4.77 10.17 -0.38
N GLU A 595 -6.08 9.98 -0.37
CA GLU A 595 -6.80 8.90 -1.04
C GLU A 595 -8.09 9.49 -1.63
N SER A 596 -8.32 9.30 -2.93
CA SER A 596 -9.53 9.78 -3.60
C SER A 596 -10.05 8.78 -4.62
N ASP A 597 -11.37 8.62 -4.72
CA ASP A 597 -12.00 7.77 -5.72
C ASP A 597 -11.79 8.34 -7.14
N GLU A 598 -11.54 7.46 -8.11
CA GLU A 598 -11.34 7.87 -9.51
C GLU A 598 -12.61 8.43 -10.19
N SER A 599 -13.80 8.35 -9.56
CA SER A 599 -15.06 8.78 -10.17
C SER A 599 -15.16 10.30 -10.41
N ASP A 600 -14.29 11.10 -9.80
CA ASP A 600 -14.42 12.56 -9.78
C ASP A 600 -13.37 13.28 -10.64
N ASN A 601 -12.51 12.54 -11.36
CA ASN A 601 -11.43 13.09 -12.20
C ASN A 601 -11.56 12.70 -13.68
N GLU A 602 -12.77 12.70 -14.24
CA GLU A 602 -12.94 12.92 -15.68
C GLU A 602 -12.81 14.42 -15.98
N GLU A 603 -11.60 14.97 -15.82
CA GLU A 603 -11.26 16.23 -16.47
C GLU A 603 -11.16 15.94 -17.98
N SER A 604 -12.11 16.56 -18.69
CA SER A 604 -12.30 16.50 -20.12
C SER A 604 -11.08 17.06 -20.87
N ASP A 605 -10.14 16.20 -21.25
CA ASP A 605 -9.23 16.52 -22.34
C ASP A 605 -9.83 15.97 -23.65
N THR A 606 -10.64 16.82 -24.26
CA THR A 606 -11.07 16.74 -25.66
C THR A 606 -9.85 16.78 -26.59
N GLU A 607 -9.82 15.84 -27.52
CA GLU A 607 -9.28 15.89 -28.89
C GLU A 607 -8.30 17.01 -29.26
N ASN A 608 -7.05 16.61 -29.59
CA ASN A 608 -6.45 16.77 -30.93
C ASN A 608 -5.18 15.94 -31.08
#